data_AF-A0A2R2WXY3-F1
#
_entry.id   AF-A0A2R2WXY3-F1
#
_cell.length_a   1.000
_cell.length_b   1.000
_cell.length_c   1.000
_cell.angle_alpha   90.00
_cell.angle_beta   90.00
_cell.angle_gamma   90.00
#
_symmetry.space_group_name_H-M   'P 1'
#
loop_
_entity.id
_entity.type
_entity.pdbx_description
1 polymer ?
#
loop_
_entity_poly.entity_id
_entity_poly.type
_entity_poly.pdbx_seq_one_letter_code
_entity_poly.pdbx_strand_id
1 'polypeptide(L)'
;MYFLLRHLAFTDLGYSTAVGPKMLASLAVDEHTISYNWCATQLTVFSIFITNELFVLSAMAYDRYVAICNPLLYTVIMSQRLCQLLVAIPYLYSIFLSLLAVIKIFISSFCGYNVIMHFYCDILPLIPLLCSDTHEIKWIILIFSAFNLVSSLLIVLVSYILILVAILRMNSAEGR
;
A
#
# COMPACT_ATOMS: atom_id res chain seq x y z
N MET A 1 -7.56 -8.38 15.70
CA MET A 1 -6.19 -8.85 15.37
C MET A 1 -6.07 -9.89 14.24
N TYR A 2 -6.36 -11.19 14.42
CA TYR A 2 -6.01 -12.25 13.43
C TYR A 2 -6.56 -12.01 12.02
N PHE A 3 -7.74 -11.40 11.92
CA PHE A 3 -8.35 -11.00 10.66
C PHE A 3 -7.43 -10.05 9.85
N LEU A 4 -6.90 -9.00 10.48
CA LEU A 4 -5.98 -8.06 9.84
C LEU A 4 -4.66 -8.72 9.46
N LEU A 5 -4.12 -9.58 10.33
CA LEU A 5 -2.86 -10.29 10.10
C LEU A 5 -2.95 -11.24 8.90
N ARG A 6 -4.10 -11.88 8.69
CA ARG A 6 -4.37 -12.69 7.49
C ARG A 6 -4.36 -11.84 6.22
N HIS A 7 -4.94 -10.65 6.27
CA HIS A 7 -4.93 -9.74 5.12
C HIS A 7 -3.53 -9.19 4.84
N LEU A 8 -2.73 -8.89 5.87
CA LEU A 8 -1.32 -8.52 5.72
C LEU A 8 -0.52 -9.63 5.03
N ALA A 9 -0.63 -10.87 5.51
CA ALA A 9 0.06 -12.00 4.88
C ALA A 9 -0.37 -12.21 3.42
N PHE A 10 -1.65 -11.95 3.10
CA PHE A 10 -2.16 -12.00 1.74
C PHE A 10 -1.60 -10.88 0.85
N THR A 11 -1.47 -9.65 1.38
CA THR A 11 -0.85 -8.55 0.63
C THR A 11 0.63 -8.80 0.37
N ASP A 12 1.36 -9.33 1.36
CA ASP A 12 2.79 -9.64 1.24
C ASP A 12 3.05 -10.74 0.21
N LEU A 13 2.24 -11.81 0.24
CA LEU A 13 2.31 -12.89 -0.73
C LEU A 13 1.92 -12.39 -2.13
N GLY A 14 0.88 -11.55 -2.23
CA GLY A 14 0.44 -10.96 -3.48
C GLY A 14 1.50 -10.08 -4.14
N TYR A 15 2.14 -9.20 -3.37
CA TYR A 15 3.25 -8.40 -3.85
C TYR A 15 4.45 -9.26 -4.27
N SER A 16 4.86 -10.21 -3.43
CA SER A 16 6.01 -11.08 -3.70
C SER A 16 5.80 -11.96 -4.94
N THR A 17 4.58 -12.44 -5.17
CA THR A 17 4.22 -13.25 -6.34
C THR A 17 4.04 -12.42 -7.61
N ALA A 18 3.66 -11.15 -7.51
CA ALA A 18 3.56 -10.27 -8.68
C ALA A 18 4.95 -9.91 -9.24
N VAL A 19 5.95 -9.75 -8.37
CA VAL A 19 7.28 -9.26 -8.76
C VAL A 19 8.31 -10.39 -8.86
N GLY A 20 8.32 -11.30 -7.88
CA GLY A 20 9.35 -12.33 -7.71
C GLY A 20 9.53 -13.26 -8.92
N PRO A 21 8.48 -13.89 -9.46
CA PRO A 21 8.61 -14.82 -10.59
C PRO A 21 9.19 -14.16 -11.84
N LYS A 22 8.79 -12.91 -12.14
CA LYS A 22 9.27 -12.20 -13.33
C LYS A 22 10.70 -11.72 -13.15
N MET A 23 11.05 -11.23 -11.96
CA MET A 23 12.42 -10.85 -11.61
C MET A 23 13.36 -12.06 -11.74
N LEU A 24 12.97 -13.22 -11.20
CA LEU A 24 13.74 -14.46 -11.31
C LEU A 24 13.90 -14.94 -12.76
N ALA A 25 12.83 -14.90 -13.56
CA ALA A 25 12.87 -15.30 -14.95
C ALA A 25 13.76 -14.38 -15.81
N SER A 26 13.72 -13.06 -15.57
CA SER A 26 14.54 -12.10 -16.30
C SER A 26 16.03 -12.21 -15.96
N LEU A 27 16.37 -12.53 -14.71
CA LEU A 27 17.74 -12.82 -14.30
C LEU A 27 18.27 -14.15 -14.89
N ALA A 28 17.40 -15.13 -15.11
CA ALA A 28 17.80 -16.44 -15.63
C ALA A 28 18.05 -16.46 -17.14
N VAL A 29 17.37 -15.59 -17.91
CA VAL A 29 17.38 -15.60 -19.39
C VAL A 29 18.21 -14.44 -19.97
N ASP A 30 18.72 -13.53 -19.13
CA ASP A 30 19.41 -12.28 -19.55
C ASP A 30 18.60 -11.43 -20.54
N GLU A 31 17.28 -11.65 -20.56
CA GLU A 31 16.34 -10.95 -21.41
C GLU A 31 15.52 -9.99 -20.53
N HIS A 32 15.82 -8.70 -20.66
CA HIS A 32 15.27 -7.62 -19.81
C HIS A 32 14.06 -6.93 -20.43
N THR A 33 13.31 -7.67 -21.26
CA THR A 33 12.16 -7.14 -21.98
C THR A 33 10.86 -7.58 -21.28
N ILE A 34 10.02 -6.59 -20.99
CA ILE A 34 8.67 -6.81 -20.46
C ILE A 34 7.68 -6.31 -21.50
N SER A 35 6.67 -7.14 -21.80
CA SER A 35 5.58 -6.71 -22.67
C SER A 35 4.73 -5.66 -21.96
N TYR A 36 4.21 -4.72 -22.73
CA TYR A 36 3.41 -3.61 -22.22
C TYR A 36 2.23 -4.05 -21.32
N ASN A 37 1.48 -5.08 -21.76
CA ASN A 37 0.36 -5.61 -20.98
C ASN A 37 0.82 -6.25 -19.66
N TRP A 38 1.97 -6.92 -19.65
CA TRP A 38 2.52 -7.50 -18.43
C TRP A 38 3.04 -6.43 -17.46
N CYS A 39 3.64 -5.36 -18.00
CA CYS A 39 4.01 -4.17 -17.23
C CYS A 39 2.77 -3.57 -16.55
N ALA A 40 1.67 -3.41 -17.31
CA ALA A 40 0.41 -2.88 -16.81
C ALA A 40 -0.13 -3.69 -15.64
N THR A 41 -0.21 -5.02 -15.81
CA THR A 41 -0.75 -5.92 -14.80
C THR A 41 0.14 -5.96 -13.57
N GLN A 42 1.46 -6.07 -13.75
CA GLN A 42 2.42 -6.07 -12.64
C GLN A 42 2.32 -4.77 -11.83
N LEU A 43 2.29 -3.61 -12.50
CA LEU A 43 2.19 -2.33 -11.84
C LEU A 43 0.87 -2.16 -11.09
N THR A 44 -0.23 -2.62 -11.69
CA THR A 44 -1.56 -2.57 -11.08
C THR A 44 -1.59 -3.37 -9.79
N VAL A 45 -1.16 -4.63 -9.89
CA VAL A 45 -1.19 -5.58 -8.78
C VAL A 45 -0.25 -5.11 -7.66
N PHE A 46 0.95 -4.64 -8.01
CA PHE A 46 1.89 -4.07 -7.06
C PHE A 46 1.30 -2.89 -6.30
N SER A 47 0.76 -1.90 -7.02
CA SER A 47 0.23 -0.68 -6.44
C SER A 47 -0.96 -0.94 -5.51
N ILE A 48 -1.80 -1.92 -5.85
CA ILE A 48 -2.91 -2.35 -4.99
C ILE A 48 -2.39 -2.96 -3.69
N PHE A 49 -1.43 -3.88 -3.75
CA PHE A 49 -0.95 -4.58 -2.56
C PHE A 49 -0.17 -3.66 -1.61
N ILE A 50 0.74 -2.82 -2.11
CA ILE A 50 1.54 -1.92 -1.25
C ILE A 50 0.68 -0.87 -0.55
N THR A 51 -0.33 -0.33 -1.23
CA THR A 51 -1.26 0.64 -0.64
C THR A 51 -2.09 -0.02 0.46
N ASN A 52 -2.60 -1.24 0.21
CA ASN A 52 -3.33 -1.99 1.20
C ASN A 52 -2.47 -2.37 2.42
N GLU A 53 -1.21 -2.74 2.22
CA GLU A 53 -0.28 -3.06 3.30
C GLU A 53 -0.13 -1.89 4.28
N LEU A 54 0.11 -0.68 3.78
CA LEU A 54 0.20 0.54 4.59
C LEU A 54 -1.05 0.79 5.44
N PHE A 55 -2.22 0.64 4.84
CA PHE A 55 -3.48 0.83 5.56
C PHE A 55 -3.76 -0.29 6.56
N VAL A 56 -3.46 -1.55 6.24
CA VAL A 56 -3.61 -2.68 7.17
C VAL A 56 -2.67 -2.52 8.36
N LEU A 57 -1.41 -2.11 8.15
CA LEU A 57 -0.46 -1.80 9.23
C LEU A 57 -0.99 -0.68 10.14
N SER A 58 -1.55 0.39 9.55
CA SER A 58 -2.16 1.48 10.31
C SER A 58 -3.37 1.02 11.13
N ALA A 59 -4.22 0.16 10.56
CA ALA A 59 -5.37 -0.42 11.24
C ALA A 59 -4.93 -1.37 12.38
N MET A 60 -3.82 -2.09 12.21
CA MET A 60 -3.24 -2.93 13.26
C MET A 60 -2.71 -2.10 14.43
N ALA A 61 -2.06 -0.96 14.16
CA ALA A 61 -1.64 -0.03 15.21
C ALA A 61 -2.86 0.53 15.98
N TYR A 62 -3.93 0.85 15.27
CA TYR A 62 -5.19 1.27 15.89
C TYR A 62 -5.86 0.13 16.71
N ASP A 63 -5.87 -1.12 16.23
CA ASP A 63 -6.31 -2.31 16.98
C ASP A 63 -5.56 -2.45 18.30
N ARG A 64 -4.22 -2.31 18.28
CA ARG A 64 -3.39 -2.33 19.50
C ARG A 64 -3.75 -1.19 20.46
N TYR A 65 -3.95 0.02 19.95
CA TYR A 65 -4.32 1.18 20.76
C TYR A 65 -5.64 0.96 21.50
N VAL A 66 -6.69 0.53 20.79
CA VAL A 66 -8.00 0.29 21.42
C VAL A 66 -7.91 -0.83 22.45
N ALA A 67 -7.16 -1.90 22.15
CA ALA A 67 -7.01 -3.04 23.07
C ALA A 67 -6.33 -2.66 24.39
N ILE A 68 -5.29 -1.81 24.36
CA ILE A 68 -4.53 -1.41 25.54
C ILE A 68 -5.23 -0.29 26.30
N CYS A 69 -5.67 0.76 25.61
CA CYS A 69 -6.21 1.95 26.26
C CYS A 69 -7.67 1.80 26.68
N ASN A 70 -8.44 0.90 26.06
CA ASN A 70 -9.88 0.73 26.32
C ASN A 70 -10.30 -0.76 26.31
N PRO A 71 -9.76 -1.62 27.20
CA PRO A 71 -9.98 -3.07 27.16
C PRO A 71 -11.45 -3.46 27.29
N LEU A 72 -12.23 -2.77 28.13
CA LEU A 72 -13.66 -3.05 28.36
C LEU A 72 -14.54 -2.75 27.14
N LEU A 73 -14.14 -1.78 26.31
CA LEU A 73 -14.87 -1.37 25.11
C LEU A 73 -14.31 -1.99 23.83
N TYR A 74 -13.22 -2.77 23.92
CA TYR A 74 -12.54 -3.32 22.75
C TYR A 74 -13.47 -4.13 21.85
N THR A 75 -14.30 -5.01 22.42
CA THR A 75 -15.22 -5.86 21.64
C THR A 75 -16.32 -5.08 20.92
N VAL A 76 -16.72 -3.94 21.49
CA VAL A 76 -17.75 -3.06 20.91
C VAL A 76 -17.13 -2.19 19.80
N ILE A 77 -15.96 -1.61 20.07
CA ILE A 77 -15.24 -0.76 19.11
C ILE A 77 -14.71 -1.60 17.94
N MET A 78 -13.91 -2.63 18.23
CA MET A 78 -13.36 -3.56 17.24
C MET A 78 -14.36 -4.68 16.90
N SER A 79 -15.57 -4.27 16.51
CA SER A 79 -16.57 -5.21 16.00
C SER A 79 -16.13 -5.82 14.66
N GLN A 80 -16.67 -7.00 14.34
CA GLN A 80 -16.40 -7.68 13.07
C GLN A 80 -16.74 -6.80 11.86
N ARG A 81 -17.80 -5.99 11.96
CA ARG A 81 -18.22 -5.05 10.91
C ARG A 81 -17.19 -3.95 10.69
N LEU A 82 -16.64 -3.37 11.77
CA LEU A 82 -15.60 -2.36 11.66
C LEU A 82 -14.32 -2.95 11.06
N CYS A 83 -13.90 -4.15 11.50
CA CYS A 83 -12.75 -4.84 10.92
C CYS A 83 -12.93 -5.07 9.40
N GLN A 84 -14.13 -5.48 8.96
CA GLN A 84 -14.43 -5.63 7.54
C GLN A 84 -14.37 -4.30 6.78
N LEU A 85 -14.88 -3.21 7.35
CA LEU A 85 -14.81 -1.89 6.74
C LEU A 85 -13.37 -1.37 6.65
N LEU A 86 -12.57 -1.57 7.71
CA LEU A 86 -11.15 -1.21 7.75
C LEU A 86 -10.32 -1.92 6.69
N VAL A 87 -10.78 -3.05 6.17
CA VAL A 87 -10.13 -3.74 5.05
C VAL A 87 -10.80 -3.37 3.72
N ALA A 88 -12.12 -3.36 3.62
CA ALA A 88 -12.83 -3.11 2.38
C ALA A 88 -12.55 -1.72 1.80
N ILE A 89 -12.48 -0.68 2.65
CA ILE A 89 -12.25 0.70 2.21
C ILE A 89 -10.85 0.85 1.56
N PRO A 90 -9.74 0.44 2.20
CA PRO A 90 -8.43 0.43 1.55
C PRO A 90 -8.39 -0.36 0.25
N TYR A 91 -9.05 -1.51 0.17
CA TYR A 91 -9.05 -2.31 -1.06
C TYR A 91 -9.74 -1.59 -2.20
N LEU A 92 -10.93 -1.01 -1.96
CA LEU A 92 -11.65 -0.22 -2.96
C LEU A 92 -10.86 1.02 -3.38
N TYR A 93 -10.28 1.73 -2.42
CA TYR A 93 -9.45 2.90 -2.66
C TYR A 93 -8.21 2.56 -3.50
N SER A 94 -7.51 1.48 -3.16
CA SER A 94 -6.30 1.04 -3.86
C SER A 94 -6.59 0.59 -5.28
N ILE A 95 -7.72 -0.10 -5.51
CA ILE A 95 -8.20 -0.47 -6.85
C ILE A 95 -8.48 0.79 -7.68
N PHE A 96 -9.20 1.76 -7.12
CA PHE A 96 -9.50 3.02 -7.81
C PHE A 96 -8.23 3.79 -8.18
N LEU A 97 -7.32 3.96 -7.21
CA LEU A 97 -6.05 4.65 -7.41
C LEU A 97 -5.20 3.96 -8.49
N SER A 98 -5.11 2.64 -8.43
CA SER A 98 -4.33 1.86 -9.38
C SER A 98 -4.91 1.90 -10.79
N LEU A 99 -6.24 1.79 -10.94
CA LEU A 99 -6.91 1.92 -12.24
C LEU A 99 -6.71 3.31 -12.82
N LEU A 100 -6.86 4.36 -12.01
CA LEU A 100 -6.63 5.73 -12.44
C LEU A 100 -5.20 5.93 -12.95
N ALA A 101 -4.20 5.44 -12.20
CA ALA A 101 -2.79 5.54 -12.57
C ALA A 101 -2.50 4.79 -13.89
N VAL A 102 -2.98 3.56 -14.03
CA VAL A 102 -2.78 2.73 -15.22
C VAL A 102 -3.48 3.35 -16.42
N ILE A 103 -4.74 3.76 -16.32
CA ILE A 103 -5.46 4.41 -17.42
C ILE A 103 -4.72 5.67 -17.88
N LYS A 104 -4.24 6.50 -16.93
CA LYS A 104 -3.51 7.73 -17.28
C LYS A 104 -2.17 7.45 -17.96
N ILE A 105 -1.39 6.51 -17.43
CA ILE A 105 -0.09 6.14 -18.01
C ILE A 105 -0.27 5.50 -19.38
N PHE A 106 -1.28 4.64 -19.54
CA PHE A 106 -1.45 3.82 -20.74
C PHE A 106 -2.20 4.53 -21.88
N ILE A 107 -2.96 5.59 -21.59
CA ILE A 107 -3.54 6.49 -22.60
C ILE A 107 -2.50 7.47 -23.13
N SER A 108 -1.51 7.86 -22.32
CA SER A 108 -0.45 8.75 -22.77
C SER A 108 0.45 8.08 -23.81
N SER A 109 0.82 8.84 -24.85
CA SER A 109 1.68 8.33 -25.91
C SER A 109 3.12 8.13 -25.43
N PHE A 110 3.69 6.95 -25.68
CA PHE A 110 5.10 6.66 -25.45
C PHE A 110 5.95 7.12 -26.65
N CYS A 111 7.14 7.64 -26.38
CA CYS A 111 8.02 8.24 -27.39
C CYS A 111 8.98 7.26 -28.07
N GLY A 112 8.92 5.96 -27.74
CA GLY A 112 9.85 4.94 -28.24
C GLY A 112 9.17 3.62 -28.63
N TYR A 113 9.98 2.67 -29.11
CA TYR A 113 9.54 1.30 -29.38
C TYR A 113 8.94 0.68 -28.10
N ASN A 114 7.90 -0.15 -28.25
CA ASN A 114 7.10 -0.80 -27.19
C ASN A 114 7.88 -1.79 -26.27
N VAL A 115 9.16 -1.54 -25.99
CA VAL A 115 10.05 -2.38 -25.21
C VAL A 115 10.68 -1.53 -24.10
N ILE A 116 10.20 -1.73 -22.88
CA ILE A 116 10.76 -1.09 -21.67
C ILE A 116 11.94 -1.95 -21.23
N MET A 117 13.17 -1.44 -21.34
CA MET A 117 14.39 -2.11 -20.89
C MET A 117 14.62 -1.95 -19.38
N HIS A 118 13.63 -2.37 -18.58
CA HIS A 118 13.76 -2.42 -17.12
C HIS A 118 13.16 -3.71 -16.57
N PHE A 119 13.91 -4.34 -15.65
CA PHE A 119 13.52 -5.55 -14.92
C PHE A 119 12.26 -5.39 -14.06
N TYR A 120 11.91 -4.15 -13.72
CA TYR A 120 10.81 -3.80 -12.84
C TYR A 120 9.94 -2.72 -13.49
N CYS A 121 8.66 -3.02 -13.67
CA CYS A 121 7.68 -2.04 -14.13
C CYS A 121 7.28 -1.14 -12.97
N ASP A 122 7.93 0.00 -12.84
CA ASP A 122 7.60 1.04 -11.86
C ASP A 122 7.20 2.32 -12.57
N ILE A 123 6.32 3.08 -11.93
CA ILE A 123 5.83 4.38 -12.42
C ILE A 123 6.99 5.35 -12.62
N LEU A 124 7.95 5.38 -11.69
CA LEU A 124 9.08 6.32 -11.71
C LEU A 124 9.95 6.20 -12.99
N PRO A 125 10.40 5.00 -13.41
CA PRO A 125 11.12 4.83 -14.68
C PRO A 125 10.23 4.90 -15.93
N LEU A 126 8.90 4.73 -15.83
CA LEU A 126 8.00 4.89 -16.99
C LEU A 126 7.76 6.36 -17.38
N ILE A 127 7.72 7.27 -16.40
CA ILE A 127 7.45 8.69 -16.63
C ILE A 127 8.40 9.37 -17.65
N PRO A 128 9.72 9.18 -17.63
CA PRO A 128 10.61 9.80 -18.62
C PRO A 128 10.47 9.24 -20.05
N LEU A 129 9.76 8.12 -20.25
CA LEU A 129 9.55 7.50 -21.57
C LEU A 129 8.31 8.02 -22.33
N LEU A 130 7.47 8.83 -21.66
CA LEU A 130 6.24 9.39 -22.23
C LEU A 130 6.57 10.63 -23.09
N CYS A 131 5.99 10.70 -24.30
CA CYS A 131 6.06 11.88 -25.17
C CYS A 131 5.20 13.05 -24.67
N SER A 132 4.11 12.72 -23.96
CA SER A 132 3.11 13.69 -23.53
C SER A 132 3.54 14.41 -22.25
N ASP A 133 2.99 15.59 -21.98
CA ASP A 133 3.27 16.31 -20.74
C ASP A 133 2.91 15.44 -19.51
N THR A 134 3.94 15.00 -18.80
CA THR A 134 3.82 14.08 -17.65
C THR A 134 3.57 14.81 -16.34
N HIS A 135 3.47 16.14 -16.36
CA HIS A 135 3.31 16.95 -15.17
C HIS A 135 2.06 16.54 -14.37
N GLU A 136 0.90 16.41 -15.01
CA GLU A 136 -0.35 15.98 -14.38
C GLU A 136 -0.24 14.59 -13.73
N ILE A 137 0.35 13.62 -14.44
CA ILE A 137 0.54 12.25 -13.95
C ILE A 137 1.46 12.23 -12.73
N LYS A 138 2.60 12.95 -12.81
CA LYS A 138 3.55 13.11 -11.70
C LYS A 138 2.88 13.69 -10.47
N TRP A 139 2.12 14.78 -10.62
CA TRP A 139 1.44 15.42 -9.50
C TRP A 139 0.40 14.51 -8.86
N ILE A 140 -0.42 13.82 -9.65
CA ILE A 140 -1.41 12.86 -9.16
C ILE A 140 -0.72 11.79 -8.30
N ILE A 141 0.33 11.15 -8.83
CA ILE A 141 1.05 10.08 -8.11
C ILE A 141 1.72 10.62 -6.85
N LEU A 142 2.36 11.80 -6.92
CA LEU A 142 3.05 12.39 -5.78
C LEU A 142 2.07 12.77 -4.66
N ILE A 143 0.94 13.38 -5.00
CA ILE A 143 -0.11 13.74 -4.03
C ILE A 143 -0.68 12.48 -3.38
N PHE A 144 -1.02 11.45 -4.16
CA PHE A 144 -1.58 10.22 -3.60
C PHE A 144 -0.56 9.45 -2.76
N SER A 145 0.69 9.35 -3.21
CA SER A 145 1.76 8.71 -2.46
C SER A 145 2.02 9.44 -1.13
N ALA A 146 2.14 10.77 -1.17
CA ALA A 146 2.30 11.58 0.04
C ALA A 146 1.11 11.44 0.98
N PHE A 147 -0.12 11.45 0.45
CA PHE A 147 -1.32 11.25 1.26
C PHE A 147 -1.34 9.89 1.95
N ASN A 148 -1.07 8.80 1.22
CA ASN A 148 -1.02 7.44 1.78
C ASN A 148 0.05 7.31 2.86
N LEU A 149 1.25 7.86 2.61
CA LEU A 149 2.36 7.81 3.56
C LEU A 149 2.05 8.64 4.82
N VAL A 150 1.65 9.90 4.65
CA VAL A 150 1.37 10.81 5.77
C VAL A 150 0.20 10.30 6.61
N SER A 151 -0.89 9.87 5.97
CA SER A 151 -2.08 9.38 6.70
C SER A 151 -1.77 8.11 7.49
N SER A 152 -1.11 7.12 6.88
CA SER A 152 -0.73 5.88 7.58
C SER A 152 0.25 6.14 8.72
N LEU A 153 1.31 6.94 8.49
CA LEU A 153 2.28 7.29 9.52
C LEU A 153 1.64 8.06 10.68
N LEU A 154 0.74 9.01 10.38
CA LEU A 154 0.05 9.77 11.41
C LEU A 154 -0.80 8.86 12.30
N ILE A 155 -1.56 7.93 11.71
CA ILE A 155 -2.38 6.96 12.46
C ILE A 155 -1.50 6.10 13.36
N VAL A 156 -0.38 5.59 12.84
CA VAL A 156 0.58 4.76 13.59
C VAL A 156 1.18 5.57 14.74
N LEU A 157 1.75 6.74 14.46
CA LEU A 157 2.40 7.59 15.47
C LEU A 157 1.43 7.98 16.59
N VAL A 158 0.24 8.47 16.25
CA VAL A 158 -0.77 8.86 17.24
C VAL A 158 -1.18 7.65 18.09
N SER A 159 -1.42 6.49 17.47
CA SER A 159 -1.79 5.27 18.19
C SER A 159 -0.70 4.86 19.21
N TYR A 160 0.56 4.84 18.79
CA TYR A 160 1.68 4.45 19.66
C TYR A 160 2.01 5.49 20.73
N ILE A 161 1.91 6.79 20.43
CA ILE A 161 2.09 7.86 21.44
C ILE A 161 1.04 7.71 22.53
N LEU A 162 -0.24 7.49 22.17
CA LEU A 162 -1.31 7.30 23.15
C LEU A 162 -1.12 6.03 23.99
N ILE A 163 -0.65 4.93 23.38
CA ILE A 163 -0.30 3.70 24.11
C ILE A 163 0.81 4.00 25.14
N LEU A 164 1.89 4.69 24.74
CA LEU A 164 2.98 5.06 25.64
C LEU A 164 2.48 5.93 26.80
N VAL A 165 1.64 6.93 26.52
CA VAL A 165 1.02 7.78 27.55
C VAL A 165 0.16 6.95 28.51
N ALA A 166 -0.63 5.99 28.02
CA ALA A 166 -1.44 5.12 28.85
C ALA A 166 -0.58 4.24 29.77
N ILE A 167 0.47 3.61 29.24
CA ILE A 167 1.41 2.78 30.01
C ILE A 167 2.11 3.60 31.10
N LEU A 168 2.60 4.81 30.76
CA LEU A 168 3.24 5.69 31.73
C LEU A 168 2.28 6.13 32.85
N ARG A 169 1.01 6.38 32.52
CA ARG A 169 -0.02 6.72 33.53
C ARG A 169 -0.34 5.54 34.45
N MET A 170 -0.44 4.32 33.92
CA MET A 170 -0.69 3.12 34.74
C MET A 170 0.44 2.86 35.74
N ASN A 171 1.70 2.97 35.28
CA ASN A 171 2.86 2.83 36.16
C ASN A 171 2.98 3.97 37.19
N SER A 172 2.42 5.15 36.91
CA SER A 172 2.38 6.27 37.85
C SER A 172 1.26 6.16 38.89
N ALA A 173 0.20 5.40 38.62
CA ALA A 173 -0.97 5.27 39.50
C ALA A 173 -0.81 4.14 40.52
N GLU A 174 -0.05 3.08 40.21
CA GLU A 174 0.17 1.90 41.08
C GLU A 174 1.52 1.93 41.83
N GLY A 175 2.14 3.11 41.92
CA GLY A 175 3.28 3.35 42.80
C GLY A 175 2.88 3.65 44.27
N ARG A 176 1.65 3.30 44.69
CA ARG A 176 1.17 3.31 46.08
C ARG A 176 0.02 2.33 46.28
#